data_AF-A0A1V9X4Z5-F1
#
_entry.id   AF-A0A1V9X4Z5-F1
#
_cell.length_a   1.000
_cell.length_b   1.000
_cell.length_c   1.000
_cell.angle_alpha   90.00
_cell.angle_beta   90.00
_cell.angle_gamma   90.00
#
_symmetry.space_group_name_H-M   'P 1'
#
loop_
_entity.id
_entity.type
_entity.pdbx_description
1 polymer ?
#
loop_
_entity_poly.entity_id
_entity_poly.type
_entity_poly.pdbx_seq_one_letter_code
_entity_poly.pdbx_strand_id
1 'polypeptide(L)'
;MGAAILPVLVFTVFWGLIGIVVPLFIPRSENRPLIQVSIGLTAVCCYVFWLCTYMAQMNPLIGPMLGDGILYMLDRYWGGHHSHEAAS
;
A
#
# COMPACT_ATOMS: atom_id res chain seq x y z
N MET A 1 -7.91 -11.37 10.04
CA MET A 1 -7.79 -11.70 8.60
C MET A 1 -8.62 -10.76 7.69
N GLY A 2 -9.78 -10.24 8.13
CA GLY A 2 -10.59 -9.31 7.31
C GLY A 2 -9.97 -7.95 6.98
N ALA A 3 -9.20 -7.36 7.91
CA ALA A 3 -8.51 -6.07 7.69
C ALA A 3 -7.42 -6.14 6.60
N ALA A 4 -6.91 -7.34 6.29
CA ALA A 4 -5.91 -7.54 5.24
C ALA A 4 -6.52 -7.63 3.83
N ILE A 5 -7.80 -7.95 3.70
CA ILE A 5 -8.48 -8.07 2.40
C ILE A 5 -8.77 -6.69 1.82
N LEU A 6 -9.12 -5.73 2.67
CA LEU A 6 -9.45 -4.37 2.27
C LEU A 6 -8.34 -3.68 1.45
N PRO A 7 -7.07 -3.60 1.91
CA PRO A 7 -6.01 -2.96 1.14
C PRO A 7 -5.75 -3.69 -0.17
N VAL A 8 -5.70 -5.02 -0.17
CA VAL A 8 -5.53 -5.81 -1.41
C VAL A 8 -6.61 -5.47 -2.42
N LEU A 9 -7.89 -5.50 -2.02
CA LEU A 9 -9.00 -5.20 -2.90
C LEU A 9 -8.91 -3.78 -3.48
N VAL A 10 -8.64 -2.78 -2.64
CA VAL A 10 -8.53 -1.37 -3.06
C VAL A 10 -7.41 -1.19 -4.09
N PHE A 11 -6.22 -1.72 -3.82
CA PHE A 11 -5.08 -1.56 -4.73
C PHE A 11 -5.22 -2.37 -6.02
N THR A 12 -5.85 -3.56 -5.97
CA THR A 12 -6.14 -4.34 -7.18
C THR A 12 -7.16 -3.63 -8.08
N VAL A 13 -8.23 -3.06 -7.50
CA VAL A 13 -9.22 -2.29 -8.28
C VAL A 13 -8.59 -1.02 -8.83
N PHE A 14 -7.82 -0.29 -8.03
CA PHE A 14 -7.15 0.94 -8.45
C PHE A 14 -6.21 0.70 -9.64
N TRP A 15 -5.27 -0.24 -9.53
CA TRP A 15 -4.33 -0.53 -10.61
C TRP A 15 -4.97 -1.25 -11.78
N GLY A 16 -5.98 -2.10 -11.55
CA GLY A 16 -6.78 -2.70 -12.62
C GLY A 16 -7.51 -1.65 -13.45
N LEU A 17 -8.09 -0.62 -12.81
CA LEU A 17 -8.74 0.48 -13.50
C LEU A 17 -7.72 1.28 -14.33
N ILE A 18 -6.54 1.59 -13.77
CA ILE A 18 -5.49 2.30 -14.51
C ILE A 18 -4.97 1.47 -15.70
N GLY A 19 -4.69 0.18 -15.50
CA GLY A 19 -4.10 -0.68 -16.53
C GLY A 19 -5.08 -1.12 -17.62
N ILE A 20 -6.39 -1.13 -17.34
CA ILE A 20 -7.43 -1.63 -18.28
C ILE A 20 -8.29 -0.48 -18.80
N VAL A 21 -8.85 0.34 -17.91
CA VAL A 21 -9.86 1.34 -18.29
C VAL A 21 -9.22 2.53 -18.98
N VAL A 22 -8.12 3.07 -18.44
CA VAL A 22 -7.46 4.25 -19.01
C VAL A 22 -6.98 4.02 -20.46
N PRO A 23 -6.33 2.89 -20.82
CA PRO A 23 -5.92 2.61 -22.20
C PRO A 23 -7.05 2.60 -23.23
N LEU A 24 -8.30 2.32 -22.81
CA LEU A 24 -9.47 2.31 -23.70
C LEU A 24 -9.93 3.71 -24.07
N PHE A 25 -9.75 4.69 -23.16
CA PHE A 25 -10.16 6.09 -23.36
C PHE A 25 -9.12 6.96 -24.06
N ILE A 26 -7.99 6.41 -24.48
CA ILE A 26 -6.95 7.18 -25.18
C ILE A 26 -7.42 7.54 -26.60
N PRO A 27 -7.49 8.84 -26.94
CA PRO A 27 -7.88 9.32 -28.26
C PRO A 27 -6.90 8.85 -29.34
N ARG A 28 -7.34 8.81 -30.60
CA ARG A 28 -6.48 8.37 -31.69
C ARG A 28 -5.30 9.34 -31.86
N SER A 29 -4.09 8.79 -31.76
CA SER A 29 -2.83 9.45 -32.02
C SER A 29 -1.87 8.46 -32.68
N GLU A 30 -0.86 8.95 -33.40
CA GLU A 30 0.17 8.11 -34.01
C GLU A 30 0.90 7.23 -32.97
N ASN A 31 1.12 7.78 -31.78
CA ASN A 31 1.81 7.12 -30.68
C ASN A 31 0.87 6.33 -29.74
N ARG A 32 -0.39 6.09 -30.12
CA ARG A 32 -1.40 5.46 -29.24
C ARG A 32 -0.97 4.07 -28.70
N PRO A 33 -0.44 3.14 -29.51
CA PRO A 33 0.00 1.84 -28.99
C PRO A 33 1.13 1.96 -27.96
N LEU A 34 2.06 2.89 -28.19
CA LEU A 34 3.16 3.15 -27.26
C LEU A 34 2.63 3.63 -25.90
N ILE A 35 1.67 4.56 -25.90
CA ILE A 35 1.04 5.08 -24.67
C ILE A 35 0.23 3.99 -23.96
N GLN A 36 -0.48 3.14 -24.70
CA GLN A 36 -1.23 2.02 -24.12
C GLN A 36 -0.31 1.03 -23.42
N VAL A 37 0.81 0.67 -24.07
CA VAL A 37 1.79 -0.27 -23.51
C VAL A 37 2.52 0.36 -22.33
N SER A 38 2.89 1.64 -22.38
CA SER A 38 3.56 2.30 -21.26
C SER A 38 2.68 2.34 -20.02
N ILE A 39 1.40 2.72 -20.16
CA ILE A 39 0.43 2.73 -19.05
C ILE A 39 0.20 1.32 -18.50
N GLY A 40 0.01 0.33 -19.38
CA GLY A 40 -0.18 -1.06 -18.96
C GLY A 40 1.02 -1.62 -18.20
N LEU A 41 2.24 -1.38 -18.71
CA LEU A 41 3.48 -1.86 -18.10
C LEU A 41 3.74 -1.17 -16.76
N THR A 42 3.51 0.14 -16.66
CA THR A 42 3.56 0.87 -15.39
C THR A 42 2.56 0.33 -14.38
N ALA A 43 1.31 0.11 -14.78
CA ALA A 43 0.28 -0.41 -13.88
C ALA A 43 0.65 -1.79 -13.32
N VAL A 44 1.14 -2.69 -14.17
CA VAL A 44 1.60 -4.02 -13.74
C VAL A 44 2.81 -3.92 -12.81
N CYS A 45 3.82 -3.13 -13.16
CA CYS A 45 5.04 -3.01 -12.38
C CYS A 45 4.77 -2.43 -10.98
N CYS A 46 3.98 -1.35 -10.91
CA CYS A 46 3.61 -0.72 -9.65
C CYS A 46 2.73 -1.64 -8.78
N TYR A 47 1.79 -2.39 -9.39
CA TYR A 47 0.96 -3.34 -8.65
C TYR A 47 1.80 -4.48 -8.07
N VAL A 48 2.68 -5.09 -8.86
CA VAL A 48 3.54 -6.19 -8.39
C VAL A 48 4.51 -5.71 -7.30
N PHE A 49 5.13 -4.54 -7.46
CA PHE A 49 6.00 -3.95 -6.44
C PHE A 49 5.26 -3.74 -5.11
N TRP A 50 4.08 -3.14 -5.16
CA TRP A 50 3.25 -2.93 -3.98
C TRP A 50 2.83 -4.26 -3.34
N LEU A 51 2.34 -5.21 -4.14
CA LEU A 51 1.85 -6.49 -3.65
C LEU A 51 2.97 -7.29 -2.97
N CYS A 52 4.16 -7.34 -3.56
CA CYS A 52 5.31 -8.03 -2.98
C CYS A 52 5.74 -7.42 -1.64
N THR A 53 5.87 -6.09 -1.56
CA THR A 53 6.26 -5.41 -0.32
C THR A 53 5.20 -5.50 0.77
N TYR A 54 3.92 -5.54 0.40
CA TYR A 54 2.81 -5.80 1.31
C TYR A 54 2.83 -7.24 1.85
N MET A 55 2.94 -8.23 0.96
CA MET A 55 2.95 -9.65 1.35
C MET A 55 4.15 -10.00 2.24
N ALA A 56 5.30 -9.35 2.03
CA ALA A 56 6.49 -9.54 2.87
C ALA A 56 6.24 -9.21 4.36
N GLN A 57 5.22 -8.39 4.66
CA GLN A 57 4.91 -7.94 6.03
C GLN A 57 3.73 -8.70 6.66
N MET A 58 3.05 -9.58 5.94
CA MET A 58 1.80 -10.21 6.40
C MET A 58 2.00 -11.26 7.50
N ASN A 59 3.17 -11.91 7.55
CA ASN A 59 3.55 -12.84 8.60
C ASN A 59 5.02 -12.59 8.96
N PRO A 60 5.34 -11.51 9.68
CA PRO A 60 6.72 -11.13 9.98
C PRO A 60 7.32 -12.12 10.99
N LEU A 61 8.52 -12.62 10.70
CA LEU A 61 9.25 -13.52 11.61
C LEU A 61 10.14 -12.75 12.61
N ILE A 62 10.47 -11.50 12.28
CA ILE A 62 11.40 -10.65 13.03
C ILE A 62 10.72 -9.31 13.28
N GLY A 63 10.69 -8.90 14.55
CA GLY A 63 10.22 -7.58 14.96
C GLY A 63 11.36 -6.55 14.99
N PRO A 64 11.04 -5.25 15.09
CA PRO A 64 12.03 -4.20 15.20
C PRO A 64 12.74 -4.25 16.57
N MET A 65 14.07 -4.13 16.59
CA MET A 65 14.86 -4.03 17.83
C MET A 65 15.09 -2.55 18.17
N LEU A 66 14.47 -2.07 19.26
CA LEU A 66 14.56 -0.69 19.71
C LEU A 66 15.33 -0.61 21.04
N GLY A 67 16.09 0.46 21.23
CA GLY A 67 16.70 0.78 22.52
C GLY A 67 15.68 1.41 23.49
N ASP A 68 15.96 1.32 24.78
CA ASP A 68 15.05 1.70 25.87
C ASP A 68 14.53 3.14 25.76
N GLY A 69 15.37 4.07 25.30
CA GLY A 69 14.95 5.46 25.08
C GLY A 69 13.88 5.62 24.00
N ILE A 70 13.97 4.85 22.90
CA ILE A 70 12.98 4.89 21.81
C ILE A 70 11.70 4.19 22.25
N LEU A 71 11.82 3.08 23.00
CA LEU A 71 10.68 2.39 23.61
C LEU A 71 9.87 3.32 24.54
N TYR A 72 10.55 4.08 25.40
CA TYR A 72 9.90 5.06 26.28
C TYR A 72 9.15 6.15 25.48
N MET A 73 9.76 6.66 24.41
CA MET A 73 9.11 7.67 23.57
C MET A 73 7.91 7.08 22.80
N LEU A 74 8.04 5.85 22.28
CA LEU A 74 6.96 5.18 21.57
C LEU A 74 5.75 4.95 22.47
N ASP A 75 5.98 4.52 23.71
CA ASP A 75 4.91 4.36 24.72
C ASP A 75 4.28 5.71 25.09
N ARG A 76 5.08 6.77 25.24
CA ARG A 76 4.54 8.09 25.58
C ARG A 76 3.66 8.72 24.49
N TYR A 77 4.00 8.54 23.22
CA TYR A 77 3.26 9.15 22.11
C TYR A 77 2.20 8.23 21.50
N TRP A 78 2.42 6.93 21.53
CA TRP A 78 1.59 5.94 20.84
C TRP A 78 1.09 4.82 21.76
N GLY A 79 1.62 4.71 22.98
CA GLY A 79 1.12 3.81 24.02
C GLY A 79 -0.21 4.31 24.55
N GLY A 80 -1.25 3.50 24.42
CA GLY A 80 -2.62 3.84 24.80
C GLY A 80 -2.86 4.09 26.30
N HIS A 81 -1.82 4.15 27.13
CA HIS A 81 -1.92 4.35 28.59
C HIS A 81 -2.45 5.73 29.00
N HIS A 82 -2.37 6.76 28.16
CA HIS A 82 -2.90 8.09 28.47
C HIS A 82 -4.41 8.27 28.21
N SER A 83 -5.12 7.23 27.77
CA SER A 83 -6.58 7.30 27.55
C SER A 83 -7.41 7.21 28.84
N HIS A 84 -6.80 6.80 29.97
CA HIS A 84 -7.50 6.53 31.22
C HIS A 84 -7.21 7.51 32.37
N GLU A 85 -6.12 8.29 32.32
CA GLU A 85 -5.79 9.30 33.37
C GLU A 85 -6.32 10.71 33.06
N ALA A 86 -6.69 11.01 31.81
CA ALA A 86 -7.30 12.31 31.45
C ALA A 86 -8.84 12.33 31.64
N ALA A 87 -9.43 11.21 32.08
CA ALA A 87 -10.87 11.05 32.33
C ALA A 87 -11.20 10.82 33.82
N SER A 88 -10.26 11.09 34.73
CA SER A 88 -10.44 11.05 36.19
C SER A 88 -10.00 12.35 36.84
#